data_AF-A0A2L1UN70-F1
#
_entry.id   AF-A0A2L1UN70-F1
#
_cell.length_a   1.000
_cell.length_b   1.000
_cell.length_c   1.000
_cell.angle_alpha   90.00
_cell.angle_beta   90.00
_cell.angle_gamma   90.00
#
_symmetry.space_group_name_H-M   'P 1'
#
loop_
_entity.id
_entity.type
_entity.pdbx_description
1 polymer ?
#
loop_
_entity_poly.entity_id
_entity_poly.type
_entity_poly.pdbx_seq_one_letter_code
_entity_poly.pdbx_strand_id
1 'polypeptide(L)' 'MANQIYMTLTGEKQGLISQGCGSYDSMGNKYQAAHRDQIFLLALSHSTHRVQNVCHQPVSVTKTIFNFNY' A
#
# COMPACT_ATOMS: atom_id res chain seq x y z
N MET A 1 -0.55 4.13 20.40
CA MET A 1 0.55 4.28 19.40
C MET A 1 0.15 3.43 18.21
N ALA A 2 -0.09 4.04 17.05
CA ALA A 2 -0.49 3.31 15.85
C ALA A 2 0.76 3.02 15.01
N ASN A 3 0.93 1.79 14.56
CA ASN A 3 2.00 1.45 13.62
C ASN A 3 1.60 1.98 12.24
N GLN A 4 2.36 2.92 11.71
CA GLN A 4 2.14 3.43 10.36
C GLN A 4 2.70 2.42 9.36
N ILE A 5 1.87 2.00 8.42
CA ILE A 5 2.23 1.03 7.39
C ILE A 5 2.17 1.73 6.04
N TYR A 6 3.23 1.58 5.25
CA TYR A 6 3.35 2.15 3.92
C TYR A 6 3.67 1.05 2.91
N MET A 7 3.12 1.17 1.71
CA MET A 7 3.33 0.21 0.62
C MET A 7 3.81 0.94 -0.63
N THR A 8 4.89 0.42 -1.22
CA THR A 8 5.32 0.76 -2.58
C THR A 8 4.85 -0.33 -3.52
N LEU A 9 4.17 0.04 -4.60
CA LEU A 9 3.65 -0.89 -5.59
C LEU A 9 4.22 -0.54 -6.96
N THR A 10 4.93 -1.48 -7.56
CA THR A 10 5.49 -1.33 -8.92
C THR A 10 4.90 -2.44 -9.79
N GLY A 11 4.22 -2.04 -10.86
CA GLY A 11 3.74 -2.96 -11.89
C GLY A 11 4.76 -3.08 -13.01
N GLU A 12 4.92 -4.27 -13.57
CA GLU A 12 5.84 -4.53 -14.68
C GLU A 12 5.57 -3.61 -15.89
N LYS A 13 4.30 -3.37 -16.20
CA LYS A 13 3.87 -2.53 -17.34
C LYS A 13 3.61 -1.06 -16.97
N GLN A 14 3.17 -0.82 -15.74
CA GLN A 14 2.68 0.48 -15.28
C GLN A 14 3.75 1.28 -14.51
N GLY A 15 4.93 0.68 -14.27
CA GLY A 15 5.97 1.30 -13.48
C GLY A 15 5.52 1.49 -12.03
N LEU A 16 5.89 2.63 -11.43
CA LEU A 16 5.62 2.94 -10.03
C LEU A 16 4.15 3.34 -9.82
N ILE A 17 3.26 2.35 -9.62
CA ILE A 17 1.83 2.56 -9.39
C ILE A 17 1.58 3.42 -8.13
N SER A 18 2.42 3.32 -7.10
CA SER A 18 2.28 4.13 -5.88
C SER A 18 2.73 5.59 -6.04
N GLN A 19 3.22 5.99 -7.23
CA GLN A 19 3.68 7.35 -7.50
C GLN A 19 2.58 8.38 -7.21
N GLY A 20 2.92 9.39 -6.40
CA GLY A 20 2.00 10.47 -6.03
C GLY A 20 0.80 10.06 -5.17
N CYS A 21 0.67 8.80 -4.73
CA CYS A 21 -0.44 8.36 -3.88
C CYS A 21 -0.47 9.06 -2.51
N GLY A 22 0.70 9.48 -1.99
CA GLY A 22 0.86 10.22 -0.74
C GLY A 22 0.84 11.75 -0.89
N SER A 23 0.54 12.25 -2.09
CA SER A 23 0.51 13.70 -2.38
C SER A 23 -0.77 14.38 -1.90
N TYR A 24 -0.73 15.72 -1.84
CA TYR A 24 -1.90 16.54 -1.52
C TYR A 24 -3.04 16.34 -2.53
N ASP A 25 -2.73 16.20 -3.82
CA ASP A 25 -3.75 16.00 -4.86
C ASP A 25 -4.51 14.67 -4.70
N SER A 26 -3.91 13.70 -4.01
CA SER A 26 -4.48 12.36 -3.80
C SER A 26 -5.10 12.18 -2.41
N MET A 27 -4.46 12.69 -1.36
CA MET A 27 -4.88 12.52 0.04
C MET A 27 -5.52 13.77 0.67
N GLY A 28 -5.51 14.91 -0.04
CA GLY A 28 -5.89 16.21 0.51
C GLY A 28 -5.11 16.54 1.78
N ASN A 29 -5.81 16.99 2.81
CA ASN A 29 -5.22 17.36 4.10
C ASN A 29 -4.52 16.22 4.86
N LYS A 30 -4.69 14.96 4.42
CA LYS A 30 -4.05 13.78 5.04
C LYS A 30 -2.74 13.40 4.36
N TYR A 31 -2.25 14.20 3.41
CA TYR A 31 -1.00 13.94 2.70
C TYR A 31 0.20 13.84 3.65
N GLN A 32 1.21 13.10 3.22
CA GLN A 32 2.43 12.87 3.99
C GLN A 32 3.63 13.08 3.09
N ALA A 33 4.26 14.25 3.18
CA ALA A 33 5.33 14.67 2.27
C ALA A 33 6.50 13.68 2.21
N ALA A 34 6.88 13.10 3.35
CA ALA A 34 7.95 12.09 3.44
C ALA A 34 7.59 10.76 2.76
N HIS A 35 6.30 10.50 2.51
CA HIS A 35 5.77 9.25 1.94
C HIS A 35 4.99 9.52 0.64
N ARG A 36 5.41 10.53 -0.13
CA ARG A 36 4.70 11.01 -1.34
C ARG A 36 4.40 9.90 -2.36
N ASP A 37 5.32 8.97 -2.57
CA ASP A 37 5.20 7.90 -3.58
C ASP A 37 4.88 6.53 -2.96
N GLN A 38 4.26 6.56 -1.77
CA GLN A 38 3.83 5.38 -1.04
C GLN A 38 2.34 5.44 -0.72
N ILE A 39 1.72 4.28 -0.64
CA ILE A 39 0.33 4.10 -0.25
C ILE A 39 0.27 3.92 1.25
N PHE A 40 -0.46 4.79 1.95
CA PHE A 40 -0.73 4.62 3.38
C PHE A 40 -1.78 3.52 3.59
N LEU A 41 -1.45 2.52 4.40
CA LEU A 41 -2.33 1.39 4.71
C LEU A 41 -2.94 1.54 6.10
N LEU A 42 -4.25 1.29 6.20
CA LEU A 42 -4.99 1.22 7.46
C LEU A 42 -4.87 -0.17 8.10
N ALA A 43 -4.80 -1.21 7.27
CA ALA A 43 -4.65 -2.58 7.72
C ALA A 43 -3.90 -3.42 6.68
N LEU A 44 -3.17 -4.42 7.17
CA LEU A 44 -2.53 -5.46 6.39
C LEU A 44 -2.80 -6.81 7.07
N SER A 45 -3.30 -7.77 6.31
CA SER A 45 -3.57 -9.13 6.77
C SER A 45 -2.90 -10.12 5.82
N HIS A 46 -2.18 -11.07 6.41
CA HIS A 46 -1.53 -12.17 5.71
C HIS A 46 -1.36 -13.32 6.70
N SER A 47 -1.47 -14.55 6.22
CA SER A 47 -1.19 -15.73 7.03
C SER A 47 -0.47 -16.79 6.21
N THR A 48 0.25 -17.64 6.92
CA THR A 48 0.93 -18.80 6.34
C THR A 48 0.55 -20.01 7.15
N HIS A 49 0.17 -21.09 6.49
CA HIS A 49 -0.05 -22.37 7.16
C HIS A 49 0.88 -23.43 6.59
N ARG A 50 1.28 -24.37 7.43
CA ARG A 50 2.14 -25.48 7.04
C ARG A 50 1.56 -26.77 7.59
N VAL A 51 1.12 -27.64 6.69
CA VAL A 51 0.73 -29.02 7.03
C VAL A 51 1.87 -29.95 6.67
N GLN A 52 2.29 -29.96 5.40
CA GLN A 52 3.55 -30.58 4.95
C GLN A 52 4.43 -29.56 4.22
N ASN A 53 3.84 -28.82 3.27
CA ASN A 53 4.47 -27.69 2.58
C ASN A 53 3.93 -26.36 3.10
N VAL A 54 4.71 -25.28 2.94
CA VAL A 54 4.28 -23.93 3.29
C VAL A 54 3.26 -23.46 2.26
N CYS A 55 2.11 -23.01 2.73
CA CYS A 55 1.06 -22.40 1.94
C CYS A 55 0.88 -20.95 2.37
N HIS A 56 1.16 -20.02 1.45
CA HIS A 56 0.98 -18.59 1.67
C HIS A 56 -0.46 -18.19 1.33
N GLN A 57 -1.15 -17.56 2.27
CA GLN A 57 -2.45 -16.97 1.99
C GLN A 57 -2.29 -15.62 1.27
N PRO A 58 -3.31 -15.15 0.55
CA PRO A 58 -3.26 -13.86 -0.11
C PRO A 58 -2.96 -12.73 0.88
N VAL A 59 -2.12 -11.79 0.45
CA VAL A 59 -1.92 -10.53 1.19
C VAL A 59 -3.12 -9.64 0.92
N SER A 60 -3.86 -9.30 1.98
CA SER A 60 -5.00 -8.39 1.92
C SER A 60 -4.64 -7.08 2.58
N VAL A 61 -4.90 -5.96 1.89
CA VAL A 61 -4.60 -4.62 2.40
C VAL A 61 -5.82 -3.73 2.33
N THR A 62 -5.98 -2.89 3.36
CA THR A 62 -7.02 -1.86 3.40
C THR A 62 -6.36 -0.50 3.34
N LYS A 63 -6.77 0.31 2.36
CA LYS A 63 -6.32 1.68 2.17
C LYS A 63 -7.52 2.61 1.99
N THR A 64 -7.32 3.90 2.12
CA THR A 64 -8.30 4.89 1.67
C THR A 64 -8.26 5.06 0.15
N ILE A 65 -9.26 5.73 -0.42
CA ILE A 65 -9.30 6.04 -1.85
C ILE A 65 -8.21 7.08 -2.15
N PHE A 66 -7.40 6.79 -3.17
CA PHE A 66 -6.33 7.63 -3.68
C PHE A 66 -6.42 7.62 -5.20
N ASN A 67 -5.98 8.70 -5.83
CA ASN A 67 -5.84 8.75 -7.27
C ASN A 67 -4.54 8.03 -7.69
N PHE A 68 -4.64 7.15 -8.68
CA PHE A 68 -3.49 6.55 -9.34
C PHE A 68 -3.20 7.41 -10.57
N ASN A 69 -2.05 8.08 -10.59
CA ASN A 69 -1.62 8.78 -11.79
C ASN A 69 -1.14 7.72 -12.80
N TYR A 70 -1.85 7.60 -13.93
CA TYR A 70 -1.47 6.78 -15.08
C TYR A 70 -1.09 7.69 -16.25
#